data_AF-A0AAD2XZ67-F1
#
_entry.id   AF-A0AAD2XZ67-F1
#
_cell.length_a   1.000
_cell.length_b   1.000
_cell.length_c   1.000
_cell.angle_alpha   90.00
_cell.angle_beta   90.00
_cell.angle_gamma   90.00
#
_symmetry.space_group_name_H-M   'P 1'
#
loop_
_entity.id
_entity.type
_entity.pdbx_description
1 polymer ?
#
loop_
_entity_poly.entity_id
_entity_poly.type
_entity_poly.pdbx_seq_one_letter_code
_entity_poly.pdbx_strand_id
1 'polypeptide(L)'
;TDFTAISNQAALMTCAWSGRITVNGSAQLPVSGIPFGKWDNPNVSVGFDGGNIIVRDISYTGRDDVAGTATIDLVIFNQTAPVGGDGITMTNAAGQVTFSTLKRPFVYDRQIQITDAFQDIGGGFCQIVYTGVQVRMIGGWGNIRTKGVVMSGGSVRSAYNKVFADRNSGAWDMTRNRNIAMPILILPNMY
;
A
#
# COMPACT_ATOMS: atom_id res chain seq x y z
N THR A 1 -24.13 -2.23 8.16
CA THR A 1 -23.45 -2.65 9.41
C THR A 1 -24.07 -1.93 10.56
N ASP A 2 -24.42 -2.63 11.65
CA ASP A 2 -24.88 -1.99 12.89
C ASP A 2 -23.66 -1.71 13.79
N PHE A 3 -23.35 -0.42 13.97
CA PHE A 3 -22.22 -0.01 14.80
C PHE A 3 -22.51 -0.12 16.31
N THR A 4 -23.77 -0.12 16.73
CA THR A 4 -24.14 -0.21 18.15
C THR A 4 -23.96 -1.61 18.74
N ALA A 5 -23.94 -2.63 17.86
CA ALA A 5 -23.70 -4.03 18.22
C ALA A 5 -22.21 -4.39 18.40
N ILE A 6 -21.27 -3.49 18.08
CA ILE A 6 -19.84 -3.72 18.26
C ILE A 6 -19.54 -3.82 19.77
N SER A 7 -19.17 -5.01 20.22
CA SER A 7 -18.95 -5.31 21.64
C SER A 7 -17.67 -4.71 22.23
N ASN A 8 -16.69 -4.39 21.38
CA ASN A 8 -15.42 -3.83 21.81
C ASN A 8 -14.85 -2.85 20.78
N GLN A 9 -14.84 -1.55 21.12
CA GLN A 9 -14.28 -0.50 20.27
C GLN A 9 -12.77 -0.66 19.99
N ALA A 10 -12.03 -1.40 20.84
CA ALA A 10 -10.59 -1.61 20.66
C ALA A 10 -10.26 -2.47 19.42
N ALA A 11 -11.23 -3.20 18.88
CA ALA A 11 -11.04 -3.97 17.65
C ALA A 11 -11.18 -3.13 16.36
N LEU A 12 -11.53 -1.84 16.48
CA LEU A 12 -11.81 -0.98 15.34
C LEU A 12 -10.54 -0.32 14.78
N MET A 13 -10.44 -0.29 13.45
CA MET A 13 -9.46 0.54 12.75
C MET A 13 -10.09 1.89 12.38
N THR A 14 -9.38 2.96 12.67
CA THR A 14 -9.79 4.33 12.34
C THR A 14 -8.71 5.02 11.51
N CYS A 15 -9.13 5.97 10.67
CA CYS A 15 -8.23 6.80 9.89
C CYS A 15 -7.41 7.68 10.86
N ALA A 16 -6.14 7.36 11.01
CA ALA A 16 -5.19 8.09 11.85
C ALA A 16 -4.58 9.30 11.12
N TRP A 17 -4.53 9.24 9.79
CA TRP A 17 -3.98 10.30 8.96
C TRP A 17 -4.55 10.21 7.54
N SER A 18 -4.88 11.35 6.93
CA SER A 18 -5.22 11.48 5.50
C SER A 18 -4.63 12.77 4.96
N GLY A 19 -4.09 12.72 3.74
CA GLY A 19 -3.52 13.88 3.07
C GLY A 19 -2.73 13.53 1.82
N ARG A 20 -2.29 14.55 1.09
CA ARG A 20 -1.45 14.40 -0.09
C ARG A 20 0.02 14.57 0.28
N ILE A 21 0.87 13.61 -0.09
CA ILE A 21 2.33 13.70 0.05
C ILE A 21 3.02 13.56 -1.30
N THR A 22 4.23 14.11 -1.41
CA THR A 22 5.15 13.79 -2.51
C THR A 22 6.33 13.01 -1.95
N VAL A 23 6.58 11.82 -2.50
CA VAL A 23 7.67 10.94 -2.08
C VAL A 23 8.74 10.92 -3.17
N ASN A 24 9.96 11.32 -2.81
CA ASN A 24 11.14 11.31 -3.68
C ASN A 24 12.08 10.19 -3.20
N GLY A 25 11.96 9.01 -3.81
CA GLY A 25 12.72 7.82 -3.42
C GLY A 25 12.19 7.15 -2.15
N SER A 26 12.11 7.85 -1.03
CA SER A 26 11.54 7.30 0.21
C SER A 26 11.01 8.38 1.14
N ALA A 27 9.97 8.05 1.91
CA ALA A 27 9.45 8.91 2.96
C ALA A 27 8.99 8.08 4.15
N GLN A 28 9.30 8.54 5.36
CA GLN A 28 8.79 7.93 6.59
C GLN A 28 7.28 8.11 6.68
N LEU A 29 6.60 7.10 7.20
CA LEU A 29 5.17 7.18 7.44
C LEU A 29 4.87 8.25 8.51
N PRO A 30 3.96 9.22 8.25
CA PRO A 30 3.65 10.31 9.20
C PRO A 30 3.17 9.82 10.57
N VAL A 31 2.43 8.71 10.59
CA VAL A 31 1.97 8.01 11.79
C VAL A 31 2.08 6.51 11.57
N SER A 32 2.24 5.73 12.65
CA SER A 32 2.25 4.27 12.55
C SER A 32 0.87 3.73 12.17
N GLY A 33 0.85 2.74 11.27
CA GLY A 33 -0.37 2.09 10.81
C GLY A 33 -0.19 1.37 9.47
N ILE A 34 -1.31 1.06 8.84
CA ILE A 34 -1.38 0.40 7.53
C ILE A 34 -1.67 1.48 6.47
N PRO A 35 -0.74 1.73 5.54
CA PRO A 35 -0.91 2.75 4.52
C PRO A 35 -1.72 2.25 3.32
N PHE A 36 -2.59 3.13 2.84
CA PHE A 36 -3.35 2.99 1.60
C PHE A 36 -3.14 4.24 0.77
N GLY A 37 -2.92 4.08 -0.53
CA GLY A 37 -2.58 5.18 -1.42
C GLY A 37 -3.32 5.15 -2.73
N LYS A 38 -3.41 6.33 -3.33
CA LYS A 38 -3.81 6.54 -4.71
C LYS A 38 -2.85 7.53 -5.37
N TRP A 39 -2.38 7.19 -6.56
CA TRP A 39 -1.49 8.02 -7.38
C TRP A 39 -1.68 7.66 -8.85
N ASP A 40 -1.09 8.45 -9.74
CA ASP A 40 -1.13 8.18 -11.18
C ASP A 40 0.25 8.39 -11.79
N ASN A 41 1.03 7.31 -11.86
CA ASN A 41 2.34 7.32 -12.51
C ASN A 41 2.72 5.87 -12.91
N PRO A 42 2.68 5.54 -14.21
CA PRO A 42 2.97 4.19 -14.69
C PRO A 42 4.46 3.83 -14.65
N ASN A 43 5.34 4.80 -14.38
CA ASN A 43 6.80 4.65 -14.41
C ASN A 43 7.41 4.48 -13.02
N VAL A 44 6.61 4.40 -11.96
CA VAL A 44 7.09 4.18 -10.60
C VAL A 44 6.37 3.04 -9.91
N SER A 45 7.13 2.29 -9.13
CA SER A 45 6.63 1.29 -8.20
C SER A 45 6.70 1.84 -6.79
N VAL A 46 5.65 1.63 -6.01
CA VAL A 46 5.51 2.08 -4.62
C VAL A 46 5.39 0.86 -3.71
N GLY A 47 6.26 0.76 -2.72
CA GLY A 47 6.25 -0.30 -1.70
C GLY A 47 6.26 0.27 -0.29
N PHE A 48 6.09 -0.59 0.70
CA PHE A 48 6.17 -0.24 2.13
C PHE A 48 7.05 -1.26 2.85
N ASP A 49 8.07 -0.79 3.56
CA ASP A 49 9.04 -1.64 4.25
C ASP A 49 8.78 -1.83 5.75
N GLY A 50 7.62 -1.35 6.24
CA GLY A 50 7.24 -1.39 7.65
C GLY A 50 7.43 -0.05 8.37
N GLY A 51 8.19 0.90 7.80
CA GLY A 51 8.32 2.26 8.33
C GLY A 51 8.30 3.35 7.26
N ASN A 52 8.68 3.03 6.03
CA ASN A 52 8.84 3.97 4.94
C ASN A 52 8.05 3.53 3.69
N ILE A 53 7.47 4.51 3.02
CA ILE A 53 7.02 4.37 1.63
C ILE A 53 8.26 4.46 0.74
N ILE A 54 8.46 3.48 -0.13
CA ILE A 54 9.61 3.37 -1.03
C ILE A 54 9.13 3.50 -2.48
N VAL A 55 9.66 4.50 -3.19
CA VAL A 55 9.33 4.78 -4.59
C VAL A 55 10.55 4.56 -5.48
N ARG A 56 10.41 3.70 -6.49
CA ARG A 56 11.50 3.34 -7.41
C ARG A 56 11.04 3.49 -8.86
N ASP A 57 11.96 3.96 -9.70
CA ASP A 57 11.76 4.06 -11.13
C ASP A 57 11.79 2.66 -11.77
N ILE A 58 10.72 2.31 -12.48
CA ILE A 58 10.59 1.01 -13.17
C ILE A 58 10.92 1.07 -14.66
N SER A 59 11.42 2.19 -15.15
CA SER A 59 12.04 2.28 -16.48
C SER A 59 13.54 1.99 -16.42
N TYR A 60 14.14 2.08 -15.22
CA TYR A 60 15.56 1.82 -15.02
C TYR A 60 15.93 0.32 -15.15
N THR A 61 16.92 0.05 -16.00
CA THR A 61 17.34 -1.31 -16.38
C THR A 61 18.64 -1.77 -15.74
N GLY A 62 19.29 -0.92 -14.95
CA GLY A 62 20.53 -1.27 -14.24
C GLY A 62 20.32 -2.24 -13.08
N ARG A 63 21.42 -2.55 -12.39
CA ARG A 63 21.44 -3.49 -11.25
C ARG A 63 21.10 -2.83 -9.93
N ASP A 64 21.39 -1.56 -9.78
CA ASP A 64 21.05 -0.72 -8.63
C ASP A 64 19.59 -0.25 -8.67
N ASP A 65 19.23 0.58 -7.71
CA ASP A 65 17.92 1.20 -7.58
C ASP A 65 18.02 2.70 -7.83
N VAL A 66 17.18 3.18 -8.75
CA VAL A 66 16.99 4.62 -8.97
C VAL A 66 15.72 5.06 -8.24
N ALA A 67 15.85 6.16 -7.50
CA ALA A 67 14.72 6.80 -6.85
C ALA A 67 13.69 7.27 -7.89
N GLY A 68 12.42 6.92 -7.68
CA GLY A 68 11.30 7.50 -8.42
C GLY A 68 10.60 8.58 -7.60
N THR A 69 9.71 9.33 -8.25
CA THR A 69 8.85 10.33 -7.59
C THR A 69 7.38 10.01 -7.82
N ALA A 70 6.60 10.06 -6.75
CA ALA A 70 5.14 9.92 -6.80
C ALA A 70 4.47 10.93 -5.87
N THR A 71 3.40 11.57 -6.34
CA THR A 71 2.46 12.31 -5.49
C THR A 71 1.30 11.39 -5.14
N ILE A 72 1.16 11.09 -3.85
CA ILE A 72 0.27 10.06 -3.31
C ILE A 72 -0.79 10.75 -2.44
N ASP A 73 -2.05 10.54 -2.77
CA ASP A 73 -3.15 10.70 -1.82
C ASP A 73 -3.07 9.51 -0.86
N LEU A 74 -2.66 9.75 0.37
CA LEU A 74 -2.32 8.73 1.36
C LEU A 74 -3.34 8.75 2.51
N VAL A 75 -3.69 7.57 2.98
CA VAL A 75 -4.52 7.35 4.17
C VAL A 75 -3.86 6.27 5.01
N ILE A 76 -3.81 6.47 6.32
CA ILE A 76 -3.20 5.52 7.25
C ILE A 76 -4.24 5.13 8.29
N PHE A 77 -4.43 3.83 8.45
CA PHE A 77 -5.30 3.26 9.47
C PHE A 77 -4.49 2.63 10.57
N ASN A 78 -4.93 2.81 11.82
CA ASN A 78 -4.40 2.05 12.94
C ASN A 78 -5.53 1.67 13.90
N GLN A 79 -5.20 0.77 14.83
CA GLN A 79 -6.11 0.32 15.86
C GLN A 79 -6.18 1.34 16.99
N THR A 80 -6.88 2.44 16.73
CA THR A 80 -7.22 3.44 17.74
C THR A 80 -8.72 3.53 17.86
N ALA A 81 -9.24 3.44 19.09
CA ALA A 81 -10.66 3.60 19.34
C ALA A 81 -11.16 4.95 18.77
N PRO A 82 -12.33 4.97 18.12
CA PRO A 82 -12.95 6.23 17.72
C PRO A 82 -13.30 7.04 18.97
N VAL A 83 -13.28 8.36 18.83
CA VAL A 83 -13.64 9.30 19.90
C VAL A 83 -14.87 10.08 19.48
N GLY A 84 -15.78 10.30 20.43
CA GLY A 84 -16.96 11.12 20.19
C GLY A 84 -16.57 12.59 19.98
N GLY A 85 -17.40 13.30 19.23
CA GLY A 85 -17.23 14.72 18.96
C GLY A 85 -18.26 15.23 17.98
N ASP A 86 -17.99 16.38 17.38
CA ASP A 86 -18.91 17.04 16.45
C ASP A 86 -19.28 16.13 15.27
N GLY A 87 -20.59 15.98 15.04
CA GLY A 87 -21.16 15.11 14.00
C GLY A 87 -21.86 13.87 14.56
N ILE A 88 -21.82 12.77 13.80
CA ILE A 88 -22.52 11.53 14.17
C ILE A 88 -21.59 10.67 15.02
N THR A 89 -22.02 10.38 16.24
CA THR A 89 -21.37 9.43 17.15
C THR A 89 -22.36 8.31 17.46
N MET A 90 -21.91 7.05 17.41
CA MET A 90 -22.70 5.90 17.85
C MET A 90 -21.97 5.18 18.99
N THR A 91 -22.73 4.74 19.99
CA THR A 91 -22.21 4.02 21.15
C THR A 91 -22.84 2.65 21.28
N ASN A 92 -22.08 1.69 21.80
CA ASN A 92 -22.65 0.40 22.19
C ASN A 92 -23.36 0.48 23.55
N ALA A 93 -23.97 -0.62 23.98
CA ALA A 93 -24.66 -0.73 25.27
C ALA A 93 -23.73 -0.50 26.49
N ALA A 94 -22.40 -0.62 26.31
CA ALA A 94 -21.40 -0.34 27.34
C ALA A 94 -20.92 1.13 27.34
N GLY A 95 -21.53 2.00 26.51
CA GLY A 95 -21.17 3.42 26.41
C GLY A 95 -19.88 3.70 25.65
N GLN A 96 -19.30 2.69 24.99
CA GLN A 96 -18.09 2.87 24.17
C GLN A 96 -18.45 3.45 22.81
N VAL A 97 -17.63 4.35 22.27
CA VAL A 97 -17.82 4.90 20.94
C VAL A 97 -17.40 3.84 19.91
N THR A 98 -18.32 3.48 19.02
CA THR A 98 -18.09 2.44 18.01
C THR A 98 -18.14 2.98 16.59
N PHE A 99 -18.59 4.23 16.43
CA PHE A 99 -18.53 5.00 15.21
C PHE A 99 -18.47 6.49 15.54
N SER A 100 -17.70 7.25 14.78
CA SER A 100 -17.64 8.69 14.87
C SER A 100 -17.30 9.29 13.51
N THR A 101 -17.99 10.35 13.10
CA THR A 101 -17.60 11.10 11.88
C THR A 101 -16.33 11.92 12.08
N LEU A 102 -15.94 12.21 13.33
CA LEU A 102 -14.70 12.90 13.64
C LEU A 102 -13.47 12.07 13.25
N LYS A 103 -13.56 10.75 13.36
CA LYS A 103 -12.54 9.80 12.89
C LYS A 103 -13.13 8.86 11.86
N ARG A 104 -12.85 9.13 10.59
CA ARG A 104 -13.37 8.32 9.46
C ARG A 104 -13.07 6.83 9.68
N PRO A 105 -14.10 5.96 9.61
CA PRO A 105 -13.91 4.53 9.85
C PRO A 105 -13.13 3.89 8.70
N PHE A 106 -12.52 2.75 8.97
CA PHE A 106 -12.05 1.85 7.90
C PHE A 106 -13.25 1.26 7.16
N VAL A 107 -13.33 1.54 5.86
CA VAL A 107 -14.38 1.05 4.96
C VAL A 107 -13.71 0.19 3.91
N TYR A 108 -14.07 -1.09 3.91
CA TYR A 108 -13.60 -2.06 2.95
C TYR A 108 -14.52 -2.09 1.72
N ASP A 109 -13.93 -2.04 0.52
CA ASP A 109 -14.65 -2.24 -0.74
C ASP A 109 -14.48 -3.69 -1.22
N ARG A 110 -13.25 -4.06 -1.60
CA ARG A 110 -12.94 -5.40 -2.12
C ARG A 110 -11.49 -5.81 -1.91
N GLN A 111 -11.20 -7.06 -2.22
CA GLN A 111 -9.88 -7.65 -2.31
C GLN A 111 -9.55 -7.94 -3.77
N ILE A 112 -8.29 -7.77 -4.15
CA ILE A 112 -7.79 -8.24 -5.45
C ILE A 112 -6.52 -9.07 -5.27
N GLN A 113 -6.40 -10.12 -6.07
CA GLN A 113 -5.14 -10.84 -6.25
C GLN A 113 -4.29 -10.04 -7.24
N ILE A 114 -3.15 -9.53 -6.78
CA ILE A 114 -2.33 -8.64 -7.60
C ILE A 114 -1.57 -9.42 -8.68
N THR A 115 -1.64 -8.93 -9.91
CA THR A 115 -0.98 -9.53 -11.07
C THR A 115 0.05 -8.58 -11.68
N ASP A 116 0.76 -9.04 -12.70
CA ASP A 116 1.71 -8.21 -13.45
C ASP A 116 1.02 -7.35 -14.52
N ALA A 117 -0.26 -7.60 -14.78
CA ALA A 117 -1.13 -6.82 -15.65
C ALA A 117 -1.91 -5.79 -14.83
N PHE A 118 -2.25 -4.67 -15.47
CA PHE A 118 -3.12 -3.67 -14.86
C PHE A 118 -4.52 -4.23 -14.61
N GLN A 119 -5.00 -4.03 -13.39
CA GLN A 119 -6.33 -4.37 -12.92
C GLN A 119 -7.02 -3.10 -12.45
N ASP A 120 -8.18 -2.78 -13.02
CA ASP A 120 -8.95 -1.60 -12.62
C ASP A 120 -9.48 -1.75 -11.20
N ILE A 121 -9.36 -0.69 -10.41
CA ILE A 121 -9.87 -0.60 -9.03
C ILE A 121 -10.90 0.51 -8.87
N GLY A 122 -11.31 1.18 -9.95
CA GLY A 122 -12.36 2.22 -9.93
C GLY A 122 -11.90 3.51 -9.24
N GLY A 123 -10.59 3.78 -9.23
CA GLY A 123 -10.03 4.98 -8.61
C GLY A 123 -10.08 5.00 -7.07
N GLY A 124 -10.28 3.85 -6.43
CA GLY A 124 -10.13 3.68 -4.98
C GLY A 124 -8.68 3.75 -4.50
N PHE A 125 -8.47 3.61 -3.19
CA PHE A 125 -7.13 3.52 -2.60
C PHE A 125 -6.70 2.05 -2.54
N CYS A 126 -5.46 1.74 -2.93
CA CYS A 126 -4.89 0.41 -2.75
C CYS A 126 -3.98 0.37 -1.53
N GLN A 127 -3.93 -0.77 -0.85
CA GLN A 127 -2.92 -1.01 0.18
C GLN A 127 -1.50 -0.85 -0.39
N ILE A 128 -0.65 -0.06 0.27
CA ILE A 128 0.76 0.07 -0.10
C ILE A 128 1.56 -1.00 0.65
N VAL A 129 2.13 -1.94 -0.11
CA VAL A 129 2.87 -3.07 0.43
C VAL A 129 3.87 -3.56 -0.62
N TYR A 130 4.88 -4.34 -0.21
CA TYR A 130 5.59 -5.17 -1.17
C TYR A 130 4.72 -6.33 -1.64
N THR A 131 4.66 -6.50 -2.95
CA THR A 131 3.71 -7.37 -3.67
C THR A 131 4.37 -8.64 -4.19
N GLY A 132 5.65 -8.87 -3.87
CA GLY A 132 6.36 -10.07 -4.31
C GLY A 132 7.87 -9.90 -4.44
N VAL A 133 8.48 -10.81 -5.21
CA VAL A 133 9.92 -10.81 -5.51
C VAL A 133 10.13 -11.10 -7.01
N GLN A 134 11.09 -10.40 -7.60
CA GLN A 134 11.54 -10.63 -8.95
C GLN A 134 13.07 -10.75 -9.00
N VAL A 135 13.58 -11.69 -9.78
CA VAL A 135 15.00 -11.83 -10.11
C VAL A 135 15.17 -11.54 -11.60
N ARG A 136 15.99 -10.53 -11.93
CA ARG A 136 16.37 -10.19 -13.30
C ARG A 136 17.80 -10.61 -13.56
N MET A 137 18.06 -11.24 -14.70
CA MET A 137 19.41 -11.54 -15.13
C MET A 137 20.01 -10.32 -15.81
N ILE A 138 21.07 -9.74 -15.25
CA ILE A 138 21.74 -8.54 -15.77
C ILE A 138 23.25 -8.80 -15.77
N GLY A 139 23.84 -8.96 -16.96
CA GLY A 139 25.29 -9.15 -17.12
C GLY A 139 25.86 -10.35 -16.36
N GLY A 140 25.12 -11.47 -16.28
CA GLY A 140 25.55 -12.67 -15.54
C GLY A 140 25.28 -12.61 -14.03
N TRP A 141 24.54 -11.61 -13.55
CA TRP A 141 24.11 -11.49 -12.16
C TRP A 141 22.61 -11.65 -12.02
N GLY A 142 22.18 -12.48 -11.06
CA GLY A 142 20.80 -12.51 -10.58
C GLY A 142 20.57 -11.33 -9.65
N ASN A 143 19.91 -10.29 -10.16
CA ASN A 143 19.57 -9.08 -9.43
C ASN A 143 18.18 -9.26 -8.79
N ILE A 144 18.16 -9.36 -7.46
CA ILE A 144 16.99 -9.78 -6.66
C ILE A 144 16.32 -8.54 -6.08
N ARG A 145 15.04 -8.36 -6.42
CA ARG A 145 14.24 -7.18 -6.09
C ARG A 145 12.94 -7.55 -5.42
N THR A 146 12.48 -6.73 -4.48
CA THR A 146 11.08 -6.73 -4.08
C THR A 146 10.22 -6.23 -5.24
N LYS A 147 8.94 -6.54 -5.21
CA LYS A 147 7.93 -5.92 -6.05
C LYS A 147 7.06 -4.99 -5.21
N GLY A 148 6.57 -3.93 -5.81
CA GLY A 148 5.60 -3.01 -5.24
C GLY A 148 4.40 -2.81 -6.16
N VAL A 149 3.56 -1.85 -5.82
CA VAL A 149 2.37 -1.49 -6.60
C VAL A 149 2.74 -0.39 -7.60
N VAL A 150 2.32 -0.55 -8.85
CA VAL A 150 2.28 0.52 -9.85
C VAL A 150 0.82 0.90 -10.02
N MET A 151 0.50 2.19 -9.94
CA MET A 151 -0.84 2.69 -10.18
C MET A 151 -0.81 3.69 -11.34
N SER A 152 -1.73 3.52 -12.29
CA SER A 152 -2.01 4.54 -13.31
C SER A 152 -3.43 4.44 -13.82
N GLY A 153 -4.07 5.58 -14.06
CA GLY A 153 -5.43 5.65 -14.61
C GLY A 153 -6.48 4.88 -13.79
N GLY A 154 -6.31 4.80 -12.46
CA GLY A 154 -7.21 4.03 -11.58
C GLY A 154 -7.03 2.52 -11.61
N SER A 155 -6.00 2.01 -12.30
CA SER A 155 -5.62 0.61 -12.33
C SER A 155 -4.31 0.35 -11.59
N VAL A 156 -4.16 -0.85 -11.04
CA VAL A 156 -2.94 -1.28 -10.33
C VAL A 156 -2.35 -2.56 -10.90
N ARG A 157 -1.03 -2.71 -10.78
CA ARG A 157 -0.30 -3.95 -11.05
C ARG A 157 0.92 -4.09 -10.16
N SER A 158 1.49 -5.28 -10.13
CA SER A 158 2.74 -5.60 -9.47
C SER A 158 3.92 -5.37 -10.42
N ALA A 159 4.96 -4.67 -9.95
CA ALA A 159 6.22 -4.50 -10.69
C ALA A 159 7.41 -4.40 -9.73
N TYR A 160 8.61 -4.60 -10.25
CA TYR A 160 9.82 -4.51 -9.45
C TYR A 160 9.95 -3.16 -8.73
N ASN A 161 10.60 -3.20 -7.58
CA ASN A 161 10.87 -2.08 -6.71
C ASN A 161 12.34 -2.18 -6.27
N LYS A 162 12.59 -2.24 -4.96
CA LYS A 162 13.89 -2.17 -4.32
C LYS A 162 14.73 -3.45 -4.49
N VAL A 163 15.99 -3.29 -4.87
CA VAL A 163 17.04 -4.33 -4.82
C VAL A 163 17.38 -4.63 -3.36
N PHE A 164 17.47 -5.91 -3.04
CA PHE A 164 17.92 -6.36 -1.72
C PHE A 164 19.04 -7.38 -1.78
N ALA A 165 19.38 -7.90 -2.96
CA ALA A 165 20.55 -8.74 -3.15
C ALA A 165 20.98 -8.82 -4.62
N ASP A 166 22.27 -9.08 -4.83
CA ASP A 166 22.89 -9.40 -6.11
C ASP A 166 23.72 -10.67 -5.97
N ARG A 167 23.58 -11.63 -6.89
CA ARG A 167 24.34 -12.89 -6.88
C ARG A 167 24.93 -13.17 -8.25
N ASN A 168 26.22 -13.50 -8.29
CA ASN A 168 26.83 -14.01 -9.52
C ASN A 168 26.14 -15.34 -9.86
N SER A 169 25.66 -15.44 -11.08
CA SER A 169 24.86 -16.59 -11.51
C SER A 169 25.69 -17.77 -11.99
N GLY A 170 26.99 -17.62 -12.22
CA GLY A 170 27.84 -18.71 -12.73
C GLY A 170 27.33 -19.34 -14.04
N ALA A 171 26.68 -18.54 -14.89
CA ALA A 171 25.98 -18.95 -16.12
C ALA A 171 24.63 -19.70 -15.92
N TRP A 172 24.12 -19.83 -14.69
CA TRP A 172 22.79 -20.37 -14.43
C TRP A 172 21.70 -19.30 -14.61
N ASP A 173 20.55 -19.67 -15.18
CA ASP A 173 19.39 -18.76 -15.20
C ASP A 173 18.68 -18.75 -13.84
N MET A 174 18.77 -17.62 -13.15
CA MET A 174 18.14 -17.37 -11.86
C MET A 174 16.82 -16.60 -11.98
N THR A 175 16.32 -16.36 -13.19
CA THR A 175 15.10 -15.56 -13.44
C THR A 175 13.91 -16.11 -12.66
N ARG A 176 13.27 -15.24 -11.88
CA ARG A 176 12.08 -15.55 -11.09
C ARG A 176 11.15 -14.35 -11.11
N ASN A 177 9.85 -14.61 -11.14
CA ASN A 177 8.85 -13.57 -11.00
C ASN A 177 7.67 -14.15 -10.21
N ARG A 178 7.47 -13.63 -9.00
CA ARG A 178 6.46 -14.11 -8.07
C ARG A 178 5.78 -12.94 -7.40
N ASN A 179 4.45 -12.92 -7.49
CA ASN A 179 3.62 -12.08 -6.64
C ASN A 179 3.30 -12.83 -5.34
N ILE A 180 3.03 -12.08 -4.27
CA ILE A 180 2.46 -12.65 -3.05
C ILE A 180 1.08 -13.25 -3.39
N ALA A 181 0.75 -14.39 -2.79
CA ALA A 181 -0.57 -15.02 -2.94
C ALA A 181 -1.66 -14.36 -2.07
N MET A 182 -1.25 -13.43 -1.19
CA MET A 182 -2.16 -12.72 -0.31
C MET A 182 -2.85 -11.60 -1.11
N PRO A 183 -4.18 -11.49 -1.03
CA PRO A 183 -4.89 -10.42 -1.70
C PRO A 183 -4.53 -9.07 -1.08
N ILE A 184 -4.51 -8.02 -1.92
CA ILE A 184 -4.41 -6.64 -1.45
C ILE A 184 -5.80 -6.05 -1.24
N LEU A 185 -5.90 -5.17 -0.25
CA LEU A 185 -7.15 -4.50 0.12
C LEU A 185 -7.35 -3.22 -0.70
N ILE A 186 -8.58 -3.02 -1.18
CA ILE A 186 -9.02 -1.80 -1.86
C ILE A 186 -10.05 -1.07 -1.00
N LEU A 187 -9.90 0.24 -0.90
CA LEU A 187 -10.82 1.13 -0.20
C LEU A 187 -11.55 2.04 -1.20
N PRO A 188 -12.78 2.47 -0.90
CA PRO A 188 -13.51 3.41 -1.75
C PRO A 188 -12.86 4.81 -1.78
N ASN A 189 -13.18 5.59 -2.82
CA ASN A 189 -12.69 6.95 -3.01
C ASN A 189 -13.46 7.98 -2.14
N MET A 190 -13.30 7.89 -0.81
CA MET A 190 -14.03 8.74 0.15
C MET A 190 -13.15 9.34 1.26
N TYR A 191 -11.82 9.20 1.15
CA TYR A 191 -10.85 9.60 2.18
C TYR A 191 -9.99 10.79 1.78
#